data_AF-A0A9X7ZJU9-F1
#
_entry.id   AF-A0A9X7ZJU9-F1
#
_cell.length_a   1.000
_cell.length_b   1.000
_cell.length_c   1.000
_cell.angle_alpha   90.00
_cell.angle_beta   90.00
_cell.angle_gamma   90.00
#
_symmetry.space_group_name_H-M   'P 1'
#
loop_
_entity.id
_entity.type
_entity.pdbx_description
1 polymer ?
#
loop_
_entity_poly.entity_id
_entity_poly.type
_entity_poly.pdbx_seq_one_letter_code
_entity_poly.pdbx_strand_id
1 'polypeptide(L)'
;MLAATLAVATVSGAPVAGASAPSFCSGLGGNWDGQYCTTDVHSERLATRYIRMAVPGDLVDHPIAGPPIRDYLSKLFTNWRTKGASMVADSWGNENYEIFQHGNALTAVFHEDYHSDGPYINNAYRTFTFDMGAGGRQLQLADITKPGIDPLATIPQLGEPYITEALDRAFWEHRPGDYPFVPERFTPDKVFSGGYRSWALTPDELILYMPDYPVSHDSPIQYNQMQWYMDGGNVQAHIPLSALSSILRPEYGGS
;
A
#
# COMPACT_ATOMS: atom_id res chain seq x y z
N MET A 1 59.49 -25.40 -18.18
CA MET A 1 58.40 -25.22 -17.21
C MET A 1 57.21 -24.63 -17.97
N LEU A 2 56.14 -25.41 -18.18
CA LEU A 2 54.94 -24.94 -18.88
C LEU A 2 54.12 -24.08 -17.91
N ALA A 3 53.83 -22.84 -18.31
CA ALA A 3 52.89 -21.96 -17.63
C ALA A 3 51.47 -22.26 -18.15
N ALA A 4 50.58 -22.69 -17.25
CA ALA A 4 49.16 -22.86 -17.54
C ALA A 4 48.40 -21.62 -17.04
N THR A 5 47.91 -20.81 -17.97
CA THR A 5 47.01 -19.68 -17.70
C THR A 5 45.58 -20.20 -17.55
N LEU A 6 45.01 -20.09 -16.34
CA LEU A 6 43.57 -20.28 -16.14
C LEU A 6 42.81 -19.06 -16.69
N ALA A 7 41.92 -19.28 -17.65
CA ALA A 7 40.95 -18.30 -18.08
C ALA A 7 39.80 -18.24 -17.05
N VAL A 8 39.65 -17.09 -16.39
CA VAL A 8 38.48 -16.78 -15.56
C VAL A 8 37.36 -16.34 -16.49
N ALA A 9 36.35 -17.18 -16.68
CA ALA A 9 35.12 -16.81 -17.37
C ALA A 9 34.26 -16.00 -16.40
N THR A 10 34.31 -14.67 -16.50
CA THR A 10 33.34 -13.79 -15.85
C THR A 10 32.00 -13.91 -16.58
N VAL A 11 31.05 -14.64 -15.99
CA VAL A 11 29.66 -14.62 -16.45
C VAL A 11 29.08 -13.27 -16.00
N SER A 12 29.23 -12.26 -16.84
CA SER A 12 28.52 -11.00 -16.73
C SER A 12 27.05 -11.25 -17.06
N GLY A 13 26.24 -11.57 -16.03
CA GLY A 13 24.79 -11.46 -16.16
C GLY A 13 24.44 -9.99 -16.41
N ALA A 14 24.11 -9.65 -17.66
CA ALA A 14 23.57 -8.35 -17.97
C ALA A 14 22.28 -8.14 -17.16
N PRO A 15 22.01 -6.92 -16.65
CA PRO A 15 20.70 -6.63 -16.09
C PRO A 15 19.67 -6.86 -17.20
N VAL A 16 18.66 -7.69 -16.95
CA VAL A 16 17.52 -7.79 -17.86
C VAL A 16 16.80 -6.46 -17.74
N ALA A 17 17.12 -5.55 -18.65
CA ALA A 17 16.59 -4.19 -18.64
C ALA A 17 15.06 -4.22 -18.83
N GLY A 18 14.31 -3.92 -17.78
CA GLY A 18 13.04 -3.16 -17.77
C GLY A 18 11.90 -3.58 -18.71
N ALA A 19 11.93 -4.76 -19.34
CA ALA A 19 10.87 -5.22 -20.25
C ALA A 19 9.61 -5.71 -19.50
N SER A 20 9.75 -5.99 -18.21
CA SER A 20 8.72 -6.58 -17.35
C SER A 20 7.52 -5.65 -17.17
N ALA A 21 7.75 -4.38 -16.82
CA ALA A 21 6.68 -3.41 -16.65
C ALA A 21 5.98 -3.04 -17.97
N PRO A 22 6.68 -2.73 -19.08
CA PRO A 22 6.07 -2.52 -20.40
C PRO A 22 5.29 -3.74 -20.90
N SER A 23 5.82 -4.96 -20.75
CA SER A 23 5.14 -6.18 -21.21
C SER A 23 3.91 -6.50 -20.35
N PHE A 24 3.99 -6.31 -19.04
CA PHE A 24 2.84 -6.42 -18.14
C PHE A 24 1.75 -5.41 -18.54
N CYS A 25 2.12 -4.14 -18.74
CA CYS A 25 1.19 -3.11 -19.20
C CYS A 25 0.54 -3.45 -20.54
N SER A 26 1.32 -3.92 -21.51
CA SER A 26 0.81 -4.37 -22.80
C SER A 26 -0.18 -5.53 -22.66
N GLY A 27 0.09 -6.48 -21.75
CA GLY A 27 -0.83 -7.57 -21.41
C GLY A 27 -2.17 -7.10 -20.82
N LEU A 28 -2.19 -5.92 -20.19
CA LEU A 28 -3.43 -5.27 -19.71
C LEU A 28 -4.15 -4.44 -20.80
N GLY A 29 -3.58 -4.35 -22.00
CA GLY A 29 -4.08 -3.49 -23.07
C GLY A 29 -3.92 -1.99 -22.77
N GLY A 30 -2.91 -1.62 -21.99
CA GLY A 30 -2.53 -0.24 -21.74
C GLY A 30 -1.33 0.21 -22.59
N ASN A 31 -1.05 1.51 -22.56
CA ASN A 31 0.08 2.16 -23.21
C ASN A 31 1.14 2.49 -22.15
N TRP A 32 2.37 2.06 -22.37
CA TRP A 32 3.49 2.36 -21.49
C TRP A 32 4.11 3.72 -21.84
N ASP A 33 4.18 4.64 -20.87
CA ASP A 33 4.74 5.99 -21.08
C ASP A 33 6.18 6.18 -20.55
N GLY A 34 6.78 5.11 -20.03
CA GLY A 34 8.10 5.12 -19.38
C GLY A 34 8.05 4.82 -17.89
N GLN A 35 6.93 5.11 -17.22
CA GLN A 35 6.73 4.85 -15.79
C GLN A 35 5.34 4.30 -15.47
N TYR A 36 4.34 4.67 -16.26
CA TYR A 36 2.94 4.34 -16.04
C TYR A 36 2.40 3.50 -17.18
N CYS A 37 1.52 2.58 -16.81
CA CYS A 37 0.57 1.97 -17.71
C CYS A 37 -0.69 2.85 -17.79
N THR A 38 -0.99 3.33 -18.99
CA THR A 38 -2.06 4.31 -19.23
C THR A 38 -3.12 3.80 -20.19
N THR A 39 -4.36 4.26 -20.04
CA THR A 39 -5.40 4.07 -21.06
C THR A 39 -6.51 5.09 -20.88
N ASP A 40 -7.14 5.47 -21.99
CA ASP A 40 -8.43 6.14 -21.97
C ASP A 40 -9.55 5.11 -22.14
N VAL A 41 -10.66 5.33 -21.46
CA VAL A 41 -11.89 4.56 -21.60
C VAL A 41 -13.03 5.52 -21.86
N HIS A 42 -13.68 5.38 -23.02
CA HIS A 42 -14.86 6.16 -23.36
C HIS A 42 -16.13 5.40 -22.98
N SER A 43 -17.04 6.06 -22.29
CA SER A 43 -18.34 5.51 -21.94
C SER A 43 -19.37 5.68 -23.07
N GLU A 44 -20.51 5.00 -22.94
CA GLU A 44 -21.67 5.19 -23.83
C GLU A 44 -22.19 6.64 -23.86
N ARG A 45 -21.86 7.43 -22.83
CA ARG A 45 -22.27 8.84 -22.70
C ARG A 45 -21.17 9.81 -23.11
N LEU A 46 -20.13 9.32 -23.79
CA LEU A 46 -18.97 10.11 -24.25
C LEU A 46 -18.15 10.73 -23.12
N ALA A 47 -18.30 10.24 -21.88
CA ALA A 47 -17.39 10.59 -20.81
C ALA A 47 -16.08 9.81 -20.97
N THR A 48 -14.97 10.46 -20.66
CA THR A 48 -13.63 9.86 -20.71
C THR A 48 -13.12 9.58 -19.30
N ARG A 49 -12.69 8.34 -19.08
CA ARG A 49 -11.91 7.98 -17.90
C ARG A 49 -10.45 7.79 -18.29
N TYR A 50 -9.59 8.66 -17.78
CA TYR A 50 -8.14 8.48 -17.90
C TYR A 50 -7.64 7.58 -16.77
N ILE A 51 -6.92 6.51 -17.12
CA ILE A 51 -6.32 5.59 -16.16
C ILE A 51 -4.80 5.71 -16.26
N ARG A 52 -4.15 5.84 -15.12
CA ARG A 52 -2.69 5.91 -14.96
C ARG A 52 -2.30 5.03 -13.78
N MET A 53 -1.52 3.97 -14.02
CA MET A 53 -1.12 3.02 -12.99
C MET A 53 0.39 2.83 -13.05
N ALA A 54 1.10 3.12 -11.97
CA ALA A 54 2.52 2.89 -11.86
C ALA A 54 2.78 1.37 -11.76
N VAL A 55 3.87 0.90 -12.38
CA VAL A 55 4.25 -0.52 -12.31
C VAL A 55 5.63 -0.60 -11.68
N PRO A 56 5.84 -1.38 -10.60
CA PRO A 56 7.09 -1.39 -9.84
C PRO A 56 8.21 -2.16 -10.53
N GLY A 57 8.53 -1.80 -11.78
CA GLY A 57 9.65 -2.32 -12.56
C GLY A 57 9.76 -3.84 -12.50
N ASP A 58 10.93 -4.33 -12.13
CA ASP A 58 11.24 -5.76 -12.07
C ASP A 58 10.57 -6.47 -10.88
N LEU A 59 10.00 -5.73 -9.91
CA LEU A 59 9.29 -6.33 -8.78
C LEU A 59 8.08 -7.16 -9.24
N VAL A 60 7.45 -6.78 -10.36
CA VAL A 60 6.35 -7.56 -10.94
C VAL A 60 6.79 -8.93 -11.48
N ASP A 61 8.08 -9.15 -11.71
CA ASP A 61 8.65 -10.44 -12.14
C ASP A 61 9.38 -11.17 -11.02
N HIS A 62 9.49 -10.55 -9.84
CA HIS A 62 10.10 -11.19 -8.69
C HIS A 62 9.31 -12.47 -8.33
N PRO A 63 9.96 -13.63 -8.12
CA PRO A 63 9.26 -14.89 -7.94
C PRO A 63 8.31 -14.92 -6.73
N ILE A 64 8.59 -14.11 -5.70
CA ILE A 64 7.78 -14.03 -4.47
C ILE A 64 6.77 -12.87 -4.54
N ALA A 65 7.22 -11.69 -4.99
CA ALA A 65 6.44 -10.46 -4.91
C ALA A 65 5.60 -10.22 -6.18
N GLY A 66 6.07 -10.72 -7.31
CA GLY A 66 5.46 -10.55 -8.62
C GLY A 66 4.04 -11.10 -8.71
N PRO A 67 3.76 -12.36 -8.33
CA PRO A 67 2.41 -12.91 -8.44
C PRO A 67 1.32 -12.09 -7.70
N PRO A 68 1.44 -11.76 -6.40
CA PRO A 68 0.42 -10.97 -5.71
C PRO A 68 0.32 -9.53 -6.23
N ILE A 69 1.45 -8.89 -6.57
CA ILE A 69 1.44 -7.53 -7.12
C ILE A 69 0.78 -7.49 -8.51
N ARG A 70 1.12 -8.43 -9.39
CA ARG A 70 0.51 -8.55 -10.73
C ARG A 70 -0.98 -8.79 -10.62
N ASP A 71 -1.42 -9.68 -9.74
CA ASP A 71 -2.84 -9.95 -9.52
C ASP A 71 -3.59 -8.69 -9.06
N TYR A 72 -3.04 -7.97 -8.08
CA TYR A 72 -3.60 -6.71 -7.60
C TYR A 72 -3.68 -5.64 -8.70
N LEU A 73 -2.57 -5.33 -9.37
CA LEU A 73 -2.54 -4.30 -10.41
C LEU A 73 -3.44 -4.65 -11.60
N SER A 74 -3.51 -5.94 -11.98
CA SER A 74 -4.43 -6.40 -13.04
C SER A 74 -5.89 -6.17 -12.65
N LYS A 75 -6.25 -6.49 -11.41
CA LYS A 75 -7.60 -6.26 -10.88
C LYS A 75 -7.92 -4.77 -10.79
N LEU A 76 -7.00 -3.95 -10.28
CA LEU A 76 -7.15 -2.50 -10.18
C LEU A 76 -7.44 -1.88 -11.55
N PHE A 77 -6.55 -2.14 -12.52
CA PHE A 77 -6.67 -1.63 -13.88
C PHE A 77 -7.97 -2.08 -14.55
N THR A 78 -8.32 -3.37 -14.43
CA THR A 78 -9.55 -3.93 -15.01
C THR A 78 -10.81 -3.33 -14.37
N ASN A 79 -10.83 -3.16 -13.05
CA ASN A 79 -11.95 -2.57 -12.34
C ASN A 79 -12.16 -1.12 -12.76
N TRP A 80 -11.08 -0.34 -12.88
CA TRP A 80 -11.17 1.04 -13.36
C TRP A 80 -11.64 1.12 -14.81
N ARG A 81 -11.18 0.22 -15.70
CA ARG A 81 -11.68 0.16 -17.08
C ARG A 81 -13.17 -0.16 -17.12
N THR A 82 -13.58 -1.18 -16.38
CA THR A 82 -14.99 -1.60 -16.28
C THR A 82 -15.86 -0.46 -15.77
N LYS A 83 -15.40 0.26 -14.74
CA LYS A 83 -16.13 1.41 -14.21
C LYS A 83 -16.21 2.54 -15.23
N GLY A 84 -15.10 2.87 -15.88
CA GLY A 84 -14.98 3.89 -16.93
C GLY A 84 -16.02 3.75 -18.03
N ALA A 85 -16.28 2.52 -18.49
CA ALA A 85 -17.27 2.24 -19.54
C ALA A 85 -18.70 2.68 -19.20
N SER A 86 -19.03 2.80 -17.91
CA SER A 86 -20.36 3.20 -17.41
C SER A 86 -20.44 4.64 -16.90
N MET A 87 -19.34 5.38 -16.94
CA MET A 87 -19.29 6.73 -16.37
C MET A 87 -20.14 7.72 -17.14
N VAL A 88 -20.73 8.68 -16.42
CA VAL A 88 -21.60 9.71 -17.00
C VAL A 88 -20.92 11.09 -17.05
N ALA A 89 -19.74 11.20 -16.45
CA ALA A 89 -18.92 12.40 -16.37
C ALA A 89 -17.45 11.99 -16.49
N ASP A 90 -16.61 12.92 -16.94
CA ASP A 90 -15.17 12.70 -17.04
C ASP A 90 -14.59 12.36 -15.66
N SER A 91 -13.57 11.51 -15.68
CA SER A 91 -13.06 10.90 -14.46
C SER A 91 -11.62 10.45 -14.65
N TRP A 92 -10.95 10.11 -13.55
CA TRP A 92 -9.66 9.47 -13.64
C TRP A 92 -9.41 8.49 -12.50
N GLY A 93 -8.50 7.55 -12.74
CA GLY A 93 -7.94 6.65 -11.74
C GLY A 93 -6.43 6.73 -11.84
N ASN A 94 -5.79 7.08 -10.73
CA ASN A 94 -4.34 7.23 -10.63
C ASN A 94 -3.83 6.31 -9.52
N GLU A 95 -2.72 5.63 -9.74
CA GLU A 95 -2.02 4.92 -8.67
C GLU A 95 -0.52 5.21 -8.78
N ASN A 96 0.11 5.33 -7.62
CA ASN A 96 1.56 5.39 -7.45
C ASN A 96 1.99 4.42 -6.35
N TYR A 97 3.29 4.11 -6.32
CA TYR A 97 3.83 3.21 -5.32
C TYR A 97 5.10 3.75 -4.65
N GLU A 98 5.32 3.26 -3.44
CA GLU A 98 6.57 3.40 -2.68
C GLU A 98 7.07 2.01 -2.29
N ILE A 99 8.39 1.84 -2.32
CA ILE A 99 9.04 0.59 -1.89
C ILE A 99 9.93 0.90 -0.70
N PHE A 100 9.70 0.19 0.40
CA PHE A 100 10.51 0.24 1.61
C PHE A 100 11.26 -1.07 1.82
N GLN A 101 12.39 -0.99 2.52
CA GLN A 101 13.19 -2.17 2.86
C GLN A 101 13.69 -2.09 4.32
N HIS A 102 13.57 -3.20 5.04
CA HIS A 102 14.10 -3.41 6.38
C HIS A 102 14.73 -4.79 6.48
N GLY A 103 16.06 -4.88 6.48
CA GLY A 103 16.75 -6.16 6.37
C GLY A 103 16.31 -6.92 5.11
N ASN A 104 15.76 -8.11 5.29
CA ASN A 104 15.18 -8.92 4.21
C ASN A 104 13.71 -8.58 3.91
N ALA A 105 13.04 -7.79 4.75
CA ALA A 105 11.67 -7.38 4.48
C ALA A 105 11.63 -6.31 3.39
N LEU A 106 10.77 -6.50 2.38
CA LEU A 106 10.41 -5.49 1.39
C LEU A 106 8.92 -5.19 1.50
N THR A 107 8.56 -3.93 1.65
CA THR A 107 7.16 -3.47 1.61
C THR A 107 6.92 -2.68 0.33
N ALA A 108 5.94 -3.09 -0.47
CA ALA A 108 5.38 -2.26 -1.54
C ALA A 108 4.08 -1.61 -1.04
N VAL A 109 4.01 -0.29 -1.10
CA VAL A 109 2.83 0.52 -0.74
C VAL A 109 2.29 1.13 -2.03
N PHE A 110 1.03 0.87 -2.33
CA PHE A 110 0.30 1.44 -3.47
C PHE A 110 -0.72 2.45 -2.93
N HIS A 111 -0.66 3.68 -3.43
CA HIS A 111 -1.60 4.74 -3.15
C HIS A 111 -2.46 4.97 -4.39
N GLU A 112 -3.75 4.68 -4.26
CA GLU A 112 -4.77 4.82 -5.27
C GLU A 112 -5.54 6.13 -5.07
N ASP A 113 -5.74 6.87 -6.14
CA ASP A 113 -6.57 8.05 -6.21
C ASP A 113 -7.68 7.84 -7.25
N TYR A 114 -8.92 8.12 -6.87
CA TYR A 114 -10.09 8.05 -7.74
C TYR A 114 -10.82 9.38 -7.78
N HIS A 115 -11.08 9.87 -8.99
CA HIS A 115 -11.88 11.06 -9.22
C HIS A 115 -13.01 10.79 -10.21
N SER A 116 -14.10 11.52 -10.05
CA SER A 116 -15.13 11.75 -11.06
C SER A 116 -15.54 13.21 -10.94
N ASP A 117 -15.84 13.88 -12.06
CA ASP A 117 -16.29 15.27 -12.00
C ASP A 117 -17.58 15.40 -11.18
N GLY A 118 -17.53 16.28 -10.16
CA GLY A 118 -18.60 16.52 -9.19
C GLY A 118 -18.21 16.13 -7.76
N PRO A 119 -18.08 14.84 -7.42
CA PRO A 119 -17.62 14.38 -6.12
C PRO A 119 -16.19 14.82 -5.75
N TYR A 120 -15.87 14.75 -4.46
CA TYR A 120 -14.48 14.88 -3.98
C TYR A 120 -13.66 13.64 -4.39
N ILE A 121 -12.34 13.80 -4.45
CA ILE A 121 -11.39 12.73 -4.80
C ILE A 121 -11.37 11.72 -3.65
N ASN A 122 -11.35 10.44 -3.96
CA ASN A 122 -11.22 9.38 -2.97
C ASN A 122 -9.82 8.77 -3.02
N ASN A 123 -9.27 8.42 -1.86
CA ASN A 123 -7.94 7.81 -1.73
C ASN A 123 -8.03 6.40 -1.14
N ALA A 124 -7.11 5.50 -1.50
CA ALA A 124 -6.94 4.19 -0.86
C ALA A 124 -5.46 3.79 -0.79
N TYR A 125 -5.10 3.00 0.22
CA TYR A 125 -3.78 2.42 0.37
C TYR A 125 -3.86 0.89 0.34
N ARG A 126 -2.97 0.26 -0.43
CA ARG A 126 -2.79 -1.20 -0.47
C ARG A 126 -1.33 -1.52 -0.25
N THR A 127 -1.04 -2.42 0.68
CA THR A 127 0.35 -2.75 1.02
C THR A 127 0.61 -4.23 0.89
N PHE A 128 1.83 -4.57 0.47
CA PHE A 128 2.31 -5.94 0.40
C PHE A 128 3.71 -6.00 1.00
N THR A 129 3.87 -6.78 2.06
CA THR A 129 5.17 -6.99 2.70
C THR A 129 5.65 -8.41 2.41
N PHE A 130 6.92 -8.56 2.07
CA PHE A 130 7.54 -9.83 1.73
C PHE A 130 8.84 -10.02 2.51
N ASP A 131 9.09 -11.23 2.99
CA ASP A 131 10.44 -11.67 3.35
C ASP A 131 11.14 -12.11 2.07
N MET A 132 12.23 -11.44 1.72
CA MET A 132 13.02 -11.65 0.52
C MET A 132 14.23 -12.56 0.78
N GLY A 133 14.33 -13.15 1.98
CA GLY A 133 15.36 -14.12 2.34
C GLY A 133 15.18 -15.49 1.66
N ALA A 134 16.02 -16.44 2.08
CA ALA A 134 15.94 -17.82 1.59
C ALA A 134 14.61 -18.47 1.98
N GLY A 135 13.85 -18.97 0.99
CA GLY A 135 12.50 -19.49 1.23
C GLY A 135 11.43 -18.42 1.45
N GLY A 136 11.69 -17.21 0.94
CA GLY A 136 10.87 -16.03 1.13
C GLY A 136 9.40 -16.19 0.76
N ARG A 137 8.58 -15.30 1.34
CA ARG A 137 7.11 -15.38 1.33
C ARG A 137 6.50 -14.01 1.57
N GLN A 138 5.21 -13.87 1.31
CA GLN A 138 4.45 -12.73 1.80
C GLN A 138 4.27 -12.81 3.33
N LEU A 139 4.38 -11.65 3.98
CA LEU A 139 4.25 -11.45 5.41
C LEU A 139 2.90 -10.78 5.73
N GLN A 140 2.25 -11.27 6.78
CA GLN A 140 1.16 -10.61 7.48
C GLN A 140 1.71 -9.82 8.68
N LEU A 141 0.92 -8.91 9.24
CA LEU A 141 1.35 -8.12 10.41
C LEU A 141 1.75 -8.99 11.61
N ALA A 142 1.10 -10.15 11.80
CA ALA A 142 1.46 -11.10 12.85
C ALA A 142 2.76 -11.88 12.58
N ASP A 143 3.27 -11.87 11.35
CA ASP A 143 4.51 -12.56 11.02
C ASP A 143 5.75 -11.80 11.48
N ILE A 144 5.64 -10.48 11.67
CA ILE A 144 6.76 -9.64 12.14
C ILE A 144 6.88 -9.58 13.67
N THR A 145 5.89 -10.12 14.40
CA THR A 145 5.89 -10.19 15.86
C THR A 145 6.37 -11.55 16.38
N LYS A 146 6.84 -11.56 17.63
CA LYS A 146 7.24 -12.78 18.35
C LYS A 146 6.07 -13.77 18.41
N PRO A 147 6.33 -15.09 18.36
CA PRO A 147 5.27 -16.10 18.45
C PRO A 147 4.38 -15.91 19.68
N GLY A 148 3.06 -15.98 19.48
CA GLY A 148 2.07 -15.82 20.55
C GLY A 148 1.70 -14.37 20.89
N ILE A 149 2.35 -13.38 20.28
CA ILE A 149 1.94 -11.97 20.39
C ILE A 149 0.88 -11.65 19.33
N ASP A 150 -0.26 -11.16 19.78
CA ASP A 150 -1.27 -10.57 18.91
C ASP A 150 -0.90 -9.10 18.60
N PRO A 151 -0.49 -8.78 17.36
CA PRO A 151 -0.17 -7.41 16.98
C PRO A 151 -1.40 -6.49 17.08
N LEU A 152 -2.61 -6.99 16.84
CA LEU A 152 -3.82 -6.17 16.83
C LEU A 152 -4.23 -5.74 18.24
N ALA A 153 -3.82 -6.47 19.26
CA ALA A 153 -3.99 -6.07 20.66
C ALA A 153 -2.83 -5.20 21.17
N THR A 154 -1.60 -5.47 20.71
CA THR A 154 -0.39 -4.91 21.34
C THR A 154 0.12 -3.63 20.66
N ILE A 155 0.02 -3.52 19.34
CA ILE A 155 0.44 -2.30 18.61
C ILE A 155 -0.36 -1.07 19.05
N PRO A 156 -1.69 -1.13 19.25
CA PRO A 156 -2.43 0.03 19.76
C PRO A 156 -1.92 0.54 21.11
N GLN A 157 -1.39 -0.36 21.97
CA GLN A 157 -0.89 0.01 23.30
C GLN A 157 0.52 0.63 23.23
N LEU A 158 1.44 -0.02 22.51
CA LEU A 158 2.82 0.48 22.39
C LEU A 158 2.93 1.68 21.45
N GLY A 159 2.08 1.73 20.44
CA GLY A 159 2.03 2.78 19.43
C GLY A 159 1.10 3.95 19.78
N GLU A 160 0.39 3.91 20.91
CA GLU A 160 -0.62 4.91 21.29
C GLU A 160 -0.15 6.37 21.14
N PRO A 161 1.07 6.76 21.56
CA PRO A 161 1.52 8.15 21.43
C PRO A 161 1.60 8.59 19.96
N TYR A 162 2.09 7.70 19.09
CA TYR A 162 2.31 7.97 17.67
C TYR A 162 1.00 7.94 16.88
N ILE A 163 0.08 7.05 17.26
CA ILE A 163 -1.28 7.01 16.70
C ILE A 163 -2.02 8.30 17.07
N THR A 164 -1.95 8.73 18.32
CA THR A 164 -2.58 9.99 18.78
C THR A 164 -2.01 11.19 18.03
N GLU A 165 -0.69 11.27 17.89
CA GLU A 165 -0.02 12.34 17.14
C GLU A 165 -0.41 12.36 15.65
N ALA A 166 -0.64 11.18 15.04
CA ALA A 166 -1.13 11.08 13.67
C ALA A 166 -2.59 11.52 13.54
N LEU A 167 -3.43 11.20 14.53
CA LEU A 167 -4.83 11.63 14.58
C LEU A 167 -4.92 13.15 14.67
N ASP A 168 -4.17 13.77 15.58
CA ASP A 168 -4.18 15.22 15.79
C ASP A 168 -3.69 16.02 14.56
N ARG A 169 -2.95 15.37 13.65
CA ARG A 169 -2.43 15.95 12.41
C ARG A 169 -3.16 15.51 11.16
N ALA A 170 -4.18 14.67 11.29
CA ALA A 170 -4.90 14.12 10.16
C ALA A 170 -5.46 15.23 9.28
N PHE A 171 -5.51 14.97 7.98
CA PHE A 171 -5.99 15.95 7.01
C PHE A 171 -7.47 16.30 7.29
N TRP A 172 -7.82 17.58 7.07
CA TRP A 172 -9.06 18.30 7.43
C TRP A 172 -9.00 19.08 8.76
N GLU A 173 -9.58 20.30 8.76
CA GLU A 173 -9.63 21.18 9.94
C GLU A 173 -10.48 20.55 11.06
N HIS A 174 -9.80 20.07 12.10
CA HIS A 174 -10.39 19.59 13.35
C HIS A 174 -9.50 20.00 14.52
N ARG A 175 -10.00 19.88 15.76
CA ARG A 175 -9.17 20.07 16.95
C ARG A 175 -8.63 18.71 17.43
N PRO A 176 -7.41 18.67 17.99
CA PRO A 176 -6.90 17.49 18.68
C PRO A 176 -7.95 16.88 19.62
N GLY A 177 -8.18 15.57 19.49
CA GLY A 177 -9.17 14.82 20.25
C GLY A 177 -10.65 15.01 19.85
N ASP A 178 -10.95 15.73 18.76
CA ASP A 178 -12.31 15.77 18.22
C ASP A 178 -12.71 14.42 17.64
N TYR A 179 -13.98 14.04 17.78
CA TYR A 179 -14.52 12.87 17.08
C TYR A 179 -14.47 13.08 15.55
N PRO A 180 -14.01 12.10 14.75
CA PRO A 180 -13.67 10.73 15.14
C PRO A 180 -12.19 10.51 15.49
N PHE A 181 -11.35 11.55 15.45
CA PHE A 181 -9.89 11.55 15.66
C PHE A 181 -9.48 11.31 17.13
N VAL A 182 -9.98 10.23 17.71
CA VAL A 182 -9.62 9.74 19.05
C VAL A 182 -9.19 8.27 18.96
N PRO A 183 -8.20 7.81 19.74
CA PRO A 183 -7.61 6.48 19.61
C PRO A 183 -8.64 5.32 19.66
N GLU A 184 -9.70 5.45 20.45
CA GLU A 184 -10.73 4.40 20.62
C GLU A 184 -11.56 4.15 19.35
N ARG A 185 -11.53 5.06 18.38
CA ARG A 185 -12.16 4.88 17.06
C ARG A 185 -11.21 4.28 16.03
N PHE A 186 -9.93 4.14 16.36
CA PHE A 186 -8.87 3.66 15.47
C PHE A 186 -8.19 2.38 15.99
N THR A 187 -8.83 1.65 16.92
CA THR A 187 -8.42 0.29 17.24
C THR A 187 -8.77 -0.68 16.10
N PRO A 188 -8.08 -1.83 15.95
CA PRO A 188 -8.26 -2.73 14.79
C PRO A 188 -9.67 -3.31 14.59
N ASP A 189 -10.51 -3.30 15.61
CA ASP A 189 -11.91 -3.72 15.52
C ASP A 189 -12.84 -2.61 14.98
N LYS A 190 -12.33 -1.39 14.80
CA LYS A 190 -13.09 -0.25 14.30
C LYS A 190 -12.93 -0.06 12.81
N VAL A 191 -13.92 0.58 12.20
CA VAL A 191 -13.95 0.81 10.75
C VAL A 191 -12.84 1.76 10.29
N PHE A 192 -12.54 2.82 11.06
CA PHE A 192 -11.57 3.84 10.67
C PHE A 192 -10.11 3.37 10.73
N SER A 193 -9.81 2.28 11.45
CA SER A 193 -8.47 1.70 11.45
C SER A 193 -8.16 0.86 10.22
N GLY A 194 -9.19 0.50 9.43
CA GLY A 194 -9.03 -0.50 8.38
C GLY A 194 -8.55 -1.86 8.90
N GLY A 195 -8.67 -2.13 10.20
CA GLY A 195 -8.11 -3.33 10.85
C GLY A 195 -6.58 -3.45 10.74
N TYR A 196 -5.88 -2.33 10.53
CA TYR A 196 -4.43 -2.29 10.26
C TYR A 196 -4.00 -3.18 9.09
N ARG A 197 -4.89 -3.36 8.10
CA ARG A 197 -4.60 -4.17 6.90
C ARG A 197 -3.52 -3.54 6.02
N SER A 198 -3.50 -2.21 5.94
CA SER A 198 -2.48 -1.48 5.19
C SER A 198 -1.41 -0.97 6.14
N TRP A 199 -0.23 -1.56 6.04
CA TRP A 199 0.92 -1.24 6.87
C TRP A 199 2.22 -1.39 6.07
N ALA A 200 3.25 -0.64 6.48
CA ALA A 200 4.57 -0.73 5.88
C ALA A 200 5.64 -0.88 6.94
N LEU A 201 6.55 -1.84 6.74
CA LEU A 201 7.80 -1.89 7.47
C LEU A 201 8.85 -1.09 6.71
N THR A 202 9.21 0.07 7.26
CA THR A 202 10.26 0.95 6.74
C THR A 202 11.59 0.64 7.42
N PRO A 203 12.71 1.28 7.03
CA PRO A 203 14.00 1.04 7.67
C PRO A 203 13.96 1.18 9.20
N ASP A 204 13.15 2.09 9.73
CA ASP A 204 13.14 2.49 11.15
C ASP A 204 11.74 2.60 11.78
N GLU A 205 10.66 2.44 11.00
CA GLU A 205 9.28 2.58 11.47
C GLU A 205 8.35 1.47 10.95
N LEU A 206 7.27 1.27 11.69
CA LEU A 206 6.05 0.65 11.20
C LEU A 206 5.05 1.79 10.90
N ILE A 207 4.64 1.92 9.64
CA ILE A 207 3.59 2.86 9.24
C ILE A 207 2.25 2.12 9.19
N LEU A 208 1.20 2.69 9.78
CA LEU A 208 -0.18 2.24 9.62
C LEU A 208 -0.97 3.25 8.78
N TYR A 209 -1.56 2.80 7.68
CA TYR A 209 -2.42 3.63 6.83
C TYR A 209 -3.89 3.39 7.19
N MET A 210 -4.53 4.40 7.77
CA MET A 210 -5.85 4.28 8.39
C MET A 210 -6.83 5.34 7.89
N PRO A 211 -8.03 4.95 7.44
CA PRO A 211 -8.38 3.60 6.98
C PRO A 211 -7.56 3.18 5.75
N ASP A 212 -7.58 1.91 5.36
CA ASP A 212 -6.92 1.44 4.13
C ASP A 212 -7.72 1.77 2.85
N TYR A 213 -9.01 2.04 2.98
CA TYR A 213 -9.89 2.43 1.87
C TYR A 213 -10.91 3.45 2.39
N PRO A 214 -11.64 4.15 1.50
CA PRO A 214 -12.62 5.11 1.95
C PRO A 214 -13.75 4.51 2.78
N VAL A 215 -14.02 5.09 3.95
CA VAL A 215 -15.06 4.63 4.87
C VAL A 215 -16.07 5.73 5.15
N SER A 216 -17.34 5.35 5.22
CA SER A 216 -18.45 6.31 5.19
C SER A 216 -18.83 6.88 6.55
N HIS A 217 -18.89 6.05 7.59
CA HIS A 217 -19.20 6.41 8.97
C HIS A 217 -19.16 5.15 9.85
N ASP A 218 -19.30 5.33 11.16
CA ASP A 218 -19.45 4.24 12.12
C ASP A 218 -20.78 3.50 11.99
N SER A 219 -20.78 2.19 12.30
CA SER A 219 -22.00 1.39 12.45
C SER A 219 -22.14 0.89 13.89
N PRO A 220 -23.30 1.05 14.55
CA PRO A 220 -24.51 1.73 14.07
C PRO A 220 -24.35 3.26 13.95
N ILE A 221 -25.14 3.89 13.07
CA ILE A 221 -25.16 5.35 12.89
C ILE A 221 -25.66 6.01 14.18
N GLN A 222 -24.85 6.93 14.71
CA GLN A 222 -25.21 7.76 15.86
C GLN A 222 -25.68 9.14 15.38
N TYR A 223 -26.98 9.31 15.18
CA TYR A 223 -27.56 10.54 14.62
C TYR A 223 -27.34 11.82 15.45
N ASN A 224 -26.90 11.69 16.70
CA ASN A 224 -26.54 12.81 17.58
C ASN A 224 -25.05 13.22 17.46
N GLN A 225 -24.29 12.57 16.59
CA GLN A 225 -22.89 12.89 16.30
C GLN A 225 -22.73 13.29 14.82
N MET A 226 -21.69 14.08 14.53
CA MET A 226 -21.30 14.37 13.16
C MET A 226 -20.99 13.05 12.43
N GLN A 227 -21.49 12.91 11.21
CA GLN A 227 -21.20 11.76 10.36
C GLN A 227 -19.98 12.08 9.51
N TRP A 228 -18.96 11.22 9.58
CA TRP A 228 -17.68 11.46 8.94
C TRP A 228 -17.38 10.41 7.90
N TYR A 229 -17.12 10.90 6.69
CA TYR A 229 -16.45 10.16 5.64
C TYR A 229 -14.94 10.39 5.76
N MET A 230 -14.15 9.33 5.67
CA MET A 230 -12.69 9.39 5.67
C MET A 230 -12.15 8.69 4.43
N ASP A 231 -11.24 9.36 3.75
CA ASP A 231 -10.44 8.76 2.70
C ASP A 231 -9.42 7.77 3.26
N GLY A 232 -8.96 6.86 2.40
CA GLY A 232 -7.87 5.96 2.74
C GLY A 232 -6.57 6.72 3.03
N GLY A 233 -5.88 6.34 4.10
CA GLY A 233 -4.65 6.98 4.57
C GLY A 233 -4.84 8.39 5.09
N ASN A 234 -6.07 8.80 5.45
CA ASN A 234 -6.32 10.10 6.08
C ASN A 234 -5.54 10.26 7.41
N VAL A 235 -5.27 9.13 8.08
CA VAL A 235 -4.39 9.02 9.23
C VAL A 235 -3.26 8.07 8.87
N GLN A 236 -2.02 8.53 8.98
CA GLN A 236 -0.81 7.72 8.78
C GLN A 236 0.01 7.75 10.06
N ALA A 237 -0.04 6.65 10.83
CA ALA A 237 0.69 6.57 12.09
C ALA A 237 2.08 5.99 11.85
N HIS A 238 3.11 6.80 12.10
CA HIS A 238 4.51 6.44 12.01
C HIS A 238 5.01 6.00 13.39
N ILE A 239 5.19 4.69 13.59
CA ILE A 239 5.58 4.11 14.88
C ILE A 239 7.04 3.64 14.79
N PRO A 240 7.99 4.27 15.49
CA PRO A 240 9.38 3.82 15.51
C PRO A 240 9.51 2.36 15.94
N LEU A 241 10.34 1.58 15.25
CA LEU A 241 10.56 0.16 15.58
C LEU A 241 11.15 -0.02 16.98
N SER A 242 11.86 0.99 17.50
CA SER A 242 12.34 1.01 18.89
C SER A 242 11.20 0.91 19.91
N ALA A 243 10.05 1.55 19.65
CA ALA A 243 8.86 1.48 20.50
C ALA A 243 8.19 0.09 20.46
N LEU A 244 8.39 -0.66 19.37
CA LEU A 244 7.83 -2.00 19.16
C LEU A 244 8.86 -3.12 19.41
N SER A 245 10.10 -2.78 19.75
CA SER A 245 11.23 -3.74 19.87
C SER A 245 10.97 -4.89 20.85
N SER A 246 10.11 -4.70 21.85
CA SER A 246 9.74 -5.75 22.81
C SER A 246 8.88 -6.85 22.18
N ILE A 247 8.14 -6.55 21.11
CA ILE A 247 7.20 -7.48 20.45
C ILE A 247 7.66 -7.96 19.08
N LEU A 248 8.55 -7.24 18.40
CA LEU A 248 9.04 -7.60 17.07
C LEU A 248 9.97 -8.81 17.14
N ARG A 249 10.04 -9.60 16.06
CA ARG A 249 11.08 -10.62 15.93
C ARG A 249 12.45 -9.97 15.71
N PRO A 250 13.56 -10.61 16.12
CA PRO A 250 14.90 -10.04 15.97
C PRO A 250 15.23 -9.57 14.55
N GLU A 251 14.83 -10.34 13.54
CA GLU A 251 15.05 -10.03 12.12
C GLU A 251 14.27 -8.80 11.60
N TYR A 252 13.31 -8.28 12.39
CA TYR A 252 12.50 -7.10 12.07
C TYR A 252 12.65 -5.96 13.11
N GLY A 253 13.74 -5.95 13.88
CA GLY A 253 14.02 -4.90 14.87
C GLY A 253 13.64 -5.25 16.32
N GLY A 254 13.36 -6.51 16.60
CA GLY A 254 13.11 -7.02 17.95
C GLY A 254 14.36 -7.11 18.83
N SER A 255 14.16 -6.96 20.15
CA SER A 255 15.17 -7.19 21.20
C SER A 255 14.91 -8.47 22.00
#